data_AF-A0A2H0MIV6-F1
#
_entry.id   AF-A0A2H0MIV6-F1
#
_cell.length_a   1.000
_cell.length_b   1.000
_cell.length_c   1.000
_cell.angle_alpha   90.00
_cell.angle_beta   90.00
_cell.angle_gamma   90.00
#
_symmetry.space_group_name_H-M   'P 1'
#
loop_
_entity.id
_entity.type
_entity.pdbx_description
1 polymer ?
#
loop_
_entity_poly.entity_id
_entity_poly.type
_entity_poly.pdbx_seq_one_letter_code
_entity_poly.pdbx_strand_id
1 'polypeptide(L)'
;MTLTKHPEKPFDHTRWLEWFEEKSVMTGELWEEIKTAGGLIWSKFFKRTIKELQFLFSRFTAFDMVMAVLTISILTLAGVVLVAGLGLLAYQAFTWLRSGVWTEFPLLVLFNLFFEHSPVQGWLDHPQSWIGLQKVIEWLLNEVPLSLALIAPSAGVMMITVTVSLAAVLFRFYQFKQTDKN
;
A
#
# COMPACT_ATOMS: atom_id res chain seq x y z
N MET A 1 20.91 -10.49 -50.92
CA MET A 1 21.26 -10.38 -49.49
C MET A 1 20.97 -11.72 -48.85
N THR A 2 21.98 -12.56 -48.65
CA THR A 2 21.85 -13.92 -48.11
C THR A 2 21.83 -13.88 -46.59
N LEU A 3 20.72 -14.27 -45.98
CA LEU A 3 20.58 -14.44 -44.53
C LEU A 3 21.50 -15.58 -44.06
N THR A 4 22.60 -15.23 -43.40
CA THR A 4 23.43 -16.19 -42.66
C THR A 4 22.64 -16.71 -41.46
N LYS A 5 22.10 -17.93 -41.59
CA LYS A 5 21.42 -18.65 -40.51
C LYS A 5 22.49 -19.04 -39.47
N HIS A 6 22.51 -18.36 -38.33
CA HIS A 6 23.35 -18.77 -37.20
C HIS A 6 22.91 -20.17 -36.74
N PRO A 7 23.83 -21.13 -36.56
CA PRO A 7 23.47 -22.43 -36.02
C PRO A 7 23.04 -22.25 -34.55
N GLU A 8 21.76 -22.49 -34.28
CA GLU A 8 21.23 -22.59 -32.92
C GLU A 8 21.96 -23.74 -32.21
N LYS A 9 22.75 -23.41 -31.19
CA LYS A 9 23.38 -24.43 -30.34
C LYS A 9 22.26 -25.13 -29.57
N PRO A 10 22.17 -26.47 -29.60
CA PRO A 10 21.19 -27.19 -28.80
C PRO A 10 21.43 -26.87 -27.32
N PHE A 11 20.35 -26.57 -26.60
CA PHE A 11 20.40 -26.28 -25.18
C PHE A 11 20.94 -27.50 -24.43
N ASP A 12 22.09 -27.33 -23.78
CA ASP A 12 22.78 -28.39 -23.04
C ASP A 12 22.12 -28.55 -21.67
N HIS A 13 21.13 -29.44 -21.62
CA HIS A 13 20.39 -29.78 -20.41
C HIS A 13 21.29 -30.34 -19.30
N THR A 14 22.37 -31.03 -19.65
CA THR A 14 23.31 -31.62 -18.70
C THR A 14 24.09 -30.55 -17.95
N ARG A 15 24.60 -29.54 -18.66
CA ARG A 15 25.26 -28.39 -18.05
C ARG A 15 24.32 -27.54 -17.19
N TRP A 16 23.05 -27.44 -17.57
CA TRP A 16 22.03 -26.74 -16.78
C TRP A 16 21.71 -27.46 -15.47
N LEU A 17 21.61 -28.80 -15.51
CA LEU A 17 21.36 -29.63 -14.32
C LEU A 17 22.55 -29.60 -13.35
N GLU A 18 23.78 -29.75 -13.85
CA GLU A 18 24.99 -29.66 -13.02
C GLU A 18 25.11 -28.29 -12.34
N TRP A 19 24.89 -27.21 -13.08
CA TRP A 19 24.86 -25.85 -12.53
C TRP A 19 23.75 -25.67 -11.49
N PHE A 20 22.58 -26.27 -11.71
CA PHE A 20 21.45 -26.18 -10.78
C PHE A 20 21.73 -26.96 -9.48
N GLU A 21 22.29 -28.16 -9.57
CA GLU A 21 22.65 -28.99 -8.42
C GLU A 21 23.75 -28.33 -7.57
N GLU A 22 24.84 -27.88 -8.20
CA GLU A 22 25.93 -27.16 -7.54
C GLU A 22 25.38 -25.92 -6.80
N LYS A 23 24.51 -25.16 -7.46
CA LYS A 23 23.92 -23.96 -6.88
C LYS A 23 22.91 -24.27 -5.78
N SER A 24 22.18 -25.38 -5.88
CA SER A 24 21.20 -25.82 -4.87
C SER A 24 21.87 -26.16 -3.53
N VAL A 25 23.01 -26.86 -3.56
CA VAL A 25 23.78 -27.21 -2.36
C VAL A 25 24.37 -25.96 -1.72
N MET A 26 24.99 -25.09 -2.52
CA MET A 26 25.50 -23.80 -2.04
C MET A 26 24.39 -22.92 -1.44
N THR A 27 23.18 -22.92 -2.01
CA THR A 27 22.04 -22.19 -1.42
C THR A 27 21.55 -22.81 -0.12
N GLY A 28 21.71 -24.12 0.08
CA GLY A 28 21.33 -24.79 1.33
C GLY A 28 22.24 -24.40 2.50
N GLU A 29 23.55 -24.36 2.29
CA GLU A 29 24.52 -23.94 3.31
C GLU A 29 24.36 -22.46 3.67
N LEU A 30 24.25 -21.59 2.65
CA LEU A 30 23.97 -20.17 2.85
C LEU A 30 22.64 -19.94 3.58
N TRP A 31 21.62 -20.77 3.32
CA TRP A 31 20.33 -20.67 3.99
C TRP A 31 20.42 -20.99 5.47
N GLU A 32 21.14 -22.02 5.87
CA GLU A 32 21.30 -22.37 7.30
C GLU A 32 22.17 -21.34 8.05
N GLU A 33 23.19 -20.76 7.40
CA GLU A 33 23.96 -19.65 7.96
C GLU A 33 23.11 -18.38 8.13
N ILE A 34 22.32 -18.01 7.11
CA ILE A 34 21.42 -16.84 7.17
C ILE A 34 20.34 -17.04 8.23
N LYS A 35 19.82 -18.26 8.36
CA LYS A 35 18.78 -18.60 9.35
C LYS A 35 19.31 -18.55 10.77
N THR A 36 20.51 -19.08 11.02
CA THR A 36 21.14 -19.05 12.35
C THR A 36 21.60 -17.65 12.73
N ALA A 37 22.32 -16.95 11.85
CA ALA A 37 22.74 -15.56 12.07
C ALA A 37 21.54 -14.62 12.18
N GLY A 38 20.56 -14.79 11.28
CA GLY A 38 19.30 -14.06 11.27
C GLY A 38 18.50 -14.28 12.53
N GLY A 39 18.35 -15.52 13.02
CA GLY A 39 17.63 -15.82 14.26
C GLY A 39 18.28 -15.21 15.50
N LEU A 40 19.62 -15.18 15.57
CA LEU A 40 20.37 -14.55 16.66
C LEU A 40 20.22 -13.02 16.65
N ILE A 41 20.34 -12.40 15.48
CA ILE A 41 20.13 -10.96 15.30
C ILE A 41 18.68 -10.61 15.62
N TRP A 42 17.73 -11.38 15.08
CA TRP A 42 16.30 -11.20 15.27
C TRP A 42 15.91 -11.28 16.74
N SER A 43 16.36 -12.32 17.46
CA SER A 43 16.03 -12.47 18.89
C SER A 43 16.61 -11.36 19.76
N LYS A 44 17.83 -10.88 19.49
CA LYS A 44 18.45 -9.76 20.22
C LYS A 44 17.73 -8.44 19.93
N PHE A 45 17.48 -8.14 18.65
CA PHE A 45 16.73 -6.95 18.26
C PHE A 45 15.33 -6.98 18.86
N PHE A 46 14.60 -8.07 18.68
CA PHE A 46 13.23 -8.20 19.16
C PHE A 46 13.12 -8.07 20.68
N LYS A 47 14.00 -8.73 21.45
CA LYS A 47 14.02 -8.58 22.91
C LYS A 47 14.30 -7.14 23.35
N ARG A 48 15.17 -6.43 22.64
CA ARG A 48 15.49 -5.02 22.93
C ARG A 48 14.32 -4.11 22.56
N THR A 49 13.78 -4.25 21.36
CA THR A 49 12.65 -3.48 20.87
C THR A 49 11.40 -3.68 21.73
N ILE A 50 11.13 -4.90 22.19
CA ILE A 50 10.02 -5.16 23.11
C ILE A 50 10.22 -4.45 24.43
N LYS A 51 11.42 -4.48 25.02
CA LYS A 51 11.69 -3.78 26.28
C LYS A 51 11.54 -2.27 26.13
N GLU A 52 12.04 -1.71 25.03
CA GLU A 52 11.91 -0.28 24.73
C GLU A 52 10.45 0.11 24.46
N LEU A 53 9.66 -0.75 23.80
CA LEU A 53 8.21 -0.57 23.63
C LEU A 53 7.48 -0.66 24.96
N GLN A 54 7.79 -1.64 25.81
CA GLN A 54 7.16 -1.79 27.13
C GLN A 54 7.43 -0.57 28.01
N PHE A 55 8.64 -0.01 27.94
CA PHE A 55 8.99 1.24 28.61
C PHE A 55 8.21 2.45 28.06
N LEU A 56 8.02 2.54 26.74
CA LEU A 56 7.19 3.58 26.14
C LEU A 56 5.72 3.46 26.56
N PHE A 57 5.18 2.24 26.49
CA PHE A 57 3.79 1.97 26.81
C PHE A 57 3.46 2.21 28.28
N SER A 58 4.39 1.93 29.19
CA SER A 58 4.17 2.18 30.63
C SER A 58 4.11 3.67 30.97
N ARG A 59 4.61 4.56 30.10
CA ARG A 59 4.62 6.01 30.29
C ARG A 59 3.62 6.77 29.41
N PHE A 60 2.77 6.06 28.66
CA PHE A 60 1.77 6.73 27.85
C PHE A 60 0.71 7.41 28.70
N THR A 61 0.39 8.64 28.32
CA THR A 61 -0.68 9.43 28.93
C THR A 61 -2.03 8.99 28.36
N ALA A 62 -3.13 9.24 29.07
CA ALA A 62 -4.48 9.05 28.52
C ALA A 62 -4.69 9.78 27.18
N PHE A 63 -4.10 10.98 27.03
CA PHE A 63 -4.11 11.72 25.78
C PHE A 63 -3.41 10.95 24.63
N ASP A 64 -2.26 10.34 24.90
CA ASP A 64 -1.52 9.57 23.89
C ASP A 64 -2.31 8.33 23.46
N MET A 65 -3.07 7.70 24.39
CA MET A 65 -3.97 6.59 24.07
C MET A 65 -5.12 7.02 23.16
N VAL A 66 -5.76 8.17 23.43
CA VAL A 66 -6.82 8.70 22.57
C VAL A 66 -6.29 8.97 21.16
N MET A 67 -5.13 9.61 21.04
CA MET A 67 -4.49 9.87 19.75
C MET A 67 -4.14 8.56 19.02
N ALA A 68 -3.63 7.54 19.74
CA ALA A 68 -3.35 6.24 19.16
C ALA A 68 -4.62 5.56 18.63
N VAL A 69 -5.73 5.60 19.37
CA VAL A 69 -7.02 5.05 18.91
C VAL A 69 -7.53 5.78 17.66
N LEU A 70 -7.43 7.12 17.62
CA LEU A 70 -7.79 7.91 16.44
C LEU A 70 -6.94 7.53 15.23
N THR A 71 -5.62 7.43 15.39
CA THR A 71 -4.70 6.99 14.34
C THR A 71 -5.05 5.60 13.82
N ILE A 72 -5.29 4.63 14.71
CA ILE A 72 -5.68 3.27 14.32
C ILE A 72 -7.00 3.31 13.55
N SER A 73 -7.99 4.08 14.02
CA SER A 73 -9.30 4.20 13.37
C SER A 73 -9.18 4.75 11.94
N ILE A 74 -8.34 5.78 11.75
CA ILE A 74 -8.05 6.36 10.42
C ILE A 74 -7.38 5.32 9.52
N LEU A 75 -6.38 4.60 10.04
CA LEU A 75 -5.68 3.56 9.28
C LEU A 75 -6.60 2.40 8.90
N THR A 76 -7.48 1.97 9.81
CA THR A 76 -8.46 0.92 9.53
C THR A 76 -9.44 1.36 8.46
N LEU A 77 -9.98 2.58 8.56
CA LEU A 77 -10.91 3.11 7.56
C LEU A 77 -10.24 3.22 6.18
N ALA A 78 -9.04 3.82 6.13
CA ALA A 78 -8.28 3.94 4.89
C ALA A 78 -7.92 2.55 4.31
N GLY A 79 -7.57 1.60 5.18
CA GLY A 79 -7.28 0.21 4.78
C GLY A 79 -8.49 -0.49 4.16
N VAL A 80 -9.69 -0.33 4.73
CA VAL A 80 -10.93 -0.88 4.14
C VAL A 80 -11.18 -0.30 2.76
N VAL A 81 -11.04 1.02 2.59
CA VAL A 81 -11.20 1.71 1.30
C VAL A 81 -10.16 1.22 0.29
N LEU A 82 -8.90 1.04 0.71
CA LEU A 82 -7.83 0.54 -0.15
C LEU A 82 -8.11 -0.90 -0.62
N VAL A 83 -8.52 -1.78 0.30
CA VAL A 83 -8.89 -3.17 -0.04
C VAL A 83 -10.07 -3.19 -1.00
N ALA A 84 -11.07 -2.33 -0.82
CA ALA A 84 -12.19 -2.20 -1.76
C ALA A 84 -11.71 -1.76 -3.16
N GLY A 85 -10.80 -0.78 -3.23
CA GLY A 85 -10.21 -0.32 -4.50
C GLY A 85 -9.39 -1.40 -5.21
N LEU A 86 -8.55 -2.14 -4.47
CA LEU A 86 -7.79 -3.27 -5.01
C LEU A 86 -8.71 -4.42 -5.44
N GLY A 87 -9.75 -4.71 -4.66
CA GLY A 87 -10.77 -5.71 -5.01
C GLY A 87 -11.51 -5.36 -6.29
N LEU A 88 -11.88 -4.09 -6.46
CA LEU A 88 -12.50 -3.60 -7.70
C LEU A 88 -11.54 -3.73 -8.90
N LEU A 89 -10.27 -3.34 -8.73
CA LEU A 89 -9.27 -3.48 -9.79
C LEU A 89 -9.05 -4.96 -10.17
N ALA A 90 -8.97 -5.84 -9.18
CA ALA A 90 -8.86 -7.29 -9.40
C ALA A 90 -10.09 -7.84 -10.14
N TYR A 91 -11.28 -7.36 -9.78
CA TYR A 91 -12.52 -7.69 -10.49
C TYR A 91 -12.49 -7.22 -11.95
N GLN A 92 -12.08 -5.98 -12.21
CA GLN A 92 -11.93 -5.44 -13.57
C GLN A 92 -10.94 -6.27 -14.40
N ALA A 93 -9.79 -6.62 -13.81
CA ALA A 93 -8.79 -7.47 -14.45
C ALA A 93 -9.33 -8.87 -14.76
N PHE A 94 -10.07 -9.48 -13.82
CA PHE A 94 -10.71 -10.78 -14.03
C PHE A 94 -11.74 -10.72 -15.16
N THR A 95 -12.60 -9.70 -15.19
CA THR A 95 -13.59 -9.53 -16.25
C THR A 95 -12.94 -9.31 -17.60
N TRP A 96 -11.85 -8.53 -17.65
CA TRP A 96 -11.07 -8.30 -18.85
C TRP A 96 -10.44 -9.59 -19.39
N LEU A 97 -9.87 -10.43 -18.51
CA LEU A 97 -9.33 -11.73 -18.91
C LEU A 97 -10.41 -12.66 -19.50
N ARG A 98 -11.65 -12.53 -19.03
CA ARG A 98 -12.79 -13.34 -19.51
C ARG A 98 -13.38 -12.83 -20.82
N SER A 99 -13.55 -11.52 -20.96
CA SER A 99 -14.28 -10.91 -22.08
C SER A 99 -13.38 -10.30 -23.16
N GLY A 100 -12.10 -10.10 -22.86
CA GLY A 100 -11.14 -9.35 -23.69
C GLY A 100 -11.37 -7.83 -23.68
N VAL A 101 -12.40 -7.34 -22.98
CA VAL A 101 -12.80 -5.92 -22.97
C VAL A 101 -12.60 -5.34 -21.58
N TRP A 102 -11.85 -4.23 -21.50
CA TRP A 102 -11.62 -3.53 -20.23
C TRP A 102 -12.91 -2.82 -19.82
N THR A 103 -13.41 -3.12 -18.63
CA THR A 103 -14.64 -2.50 -18.11
C THR A 103 -14.29 -1.32 -17.21
N GLU A 104 -14.60 -0.12 -17.68
CA GLU A 104 -14.38 1.12 -16.93
C GLU A 104 -15.52 1.35 -15.94
N PHE A 105 -15.16 1.64 -14.69
CA PHE A 105 -16.11 2.08 -13.66
C PHE A 105 -15.78 3.54 -13.32
N PRO A 106 -16.56 4.53 -13.81
CA PRO A 106 -16.29 5.93 -13.54
C PRO A 106 -16.64 6.28 -12.09
N LEU A 107 -15.93 7.27 -11.53
CA LEU A 107 -16.20 7.79 -10.19
C LEU A 107 -17.62 8.36 -10.05
N LEU A 108 -18.23 8.76 -11.17
CA LEU A 108 -19.63 9.20 -11.26
C LEU A 108 -20.61 8.21 -10.62
N VAL A 109 -20.36 6.89 -10.69
CA VAL A 109 -21.22 5.88 -10.06
C VAL A 109 -21.31 6.10 -8.55
N LEU A 110 -20.18 6.39 -7.91
CA LEU A 110 -20.12 6.66 -6.48
C LEU A 110 -20.74 8.03 -6.16
N PHE A 111 -20.50 9.04 -7.01
CA PHE A 111 -21.08 10.36 -6.83
C PHE A 111 -22.62 10.30 -6.86
N ASN A 112 -23.20 9.63 -7.86
CA ASN A 112 -24.64 9.45 -7.95
C ASN A 112 -25.19 8.73 -6.72
N LEU A 113 -24.51 7.69 -6.21
CA LEU A 113 -24.95 6.97 -5.01
C LEU A 113 -25.11 7.89 -3.78
N PHE A 114 -24.24 8.88 -3.60
CA PHE A 114 -24.25 9.76 -2.42
C PHE A 114 -25.01 11.07 -2.62
N PHE A 115 -25.09 11.55 -3.87
CA PHE A 115 -25.57 12.89 -4.19
C PHE A 115 -26.80 12.89 -5.10
N GLU A 116 -27.44 11.74 -5.32
CA GLU A 116 -28.69 11.67 -6.07
C GLU A 116 -29.73 12.65 -5.50
N HIS A 117 -30.33 13.45 -6.38
CA HIS A 117 -31.30 14.51 -6.06
C HIS A 117 -30.79 15.60 -5.10
N SER A 118 -29.48 15.70 -4.88
CA SER A 118 -28.91 16.76 -4.07
C SER A 118 -28.80 18.08 -4.85
N PRO A 119 -28.75 19.24 -4.17
CA PRO A 119 -28.46 20.53 -4.81
C PRO A 119 -27.13 20.53 -5.57
N VAL A 120 -26.17 19.70 -5.14
CA VAL A 120 -24.87 19.56 -5.80
C VAL A 120 -25.02 18.92 -7.18
N GLN A 121 -25.84 17.87 -7.29
CA GLN A 121 -26.15 17.25 -8.58
C GLN A 121 -26.92 18.22 -9.49
N GLY A 122 -27.93 18.91 -8.95
CA GLY A 122 -28.69 19.90 -9.72
C GLY A 122 -27.83 21.06 -10.25
N TRP A 123 -26.83 21.50 -9.48
CA TRP A 123 -25.85 22.47 -9.94
C TRP A 123 -24.88 21.88 -10.99
N LEU A 124 -24.51 20.61 -10.88
CA LEU A 124 -23.63 19.94 -11.85
C LEU A 124 -24.31 19.82 -13.23
N ASP A 125 -25.62 19.54 -13.24
CA ASP A 125 -26.45 19.43 -14.44
C ASP A 125 -26.75 20.81 -15.06
N HIS A 126 -27.04 21.82 -14.21
CA HIS A 126 -27.38 23.17 -14.63
C HIS A 126 -26.59 24.23 -13.82
N PRO A 127 -25.31 24.46 -14.15
CA PRO A 127 -24.46 25.35 -13.35
C PRO A 127 -24.88 26.82 -13.50
N GLN A 128 -25.33 27.40 -12.39
CA GLN A 128 -25.68 28.83 -12.32
C GLN A 128 -24.46 29.74 -12.09
N SER A 129 -23.33 29.18 -11.64
CA SER A 129 -22.08 29.90 -11.36
C SER A 129 -20.88 28.93 -11.38
N TRP A 130 -19.65 29.44 -11.41
CA TRP A 130 -18.40 28.64 -11.36
C TRP A 130 -18.31 27.55 -12.45
N ILE A 131 -18.67 27.86 -13.69
CA ILE A 131 -18.70 26.92 -14.82
C ILE A 131 -17.35 26.20 -15.02
N GLY A 132 -16.23 26.90 -14.83
CA GLY A 132 -14.91 26.27 -14.92
C GLY A 132 -14.70 25.16 -13.87
N LEU A 133 -15.16 25.38 -12.64
CA LEU A 133 -15.12 24.36 -11.57
C LEU A 133 -16.05 23.19 -11.90
N GLN A 134 -17.25 23.48 -12.42
CA GLN A 134 -18.18 22.44 -12.87
C GLN A 134 -17.51 21.53 -13.91
N LYS A 135 -16.82 22.10 -14.90
CA LYS A 135 -16.11 21.33 -15.94
C LYS A 135 -14.98 20.48 -15.39
N VAL A 136 -14.23 20.98 -14.41
CA VAL A 136 -13.18 20.20 -13.73
C VAL A 136 -13.79 19.04 -12.94
N ILE A 137 -14.89 19.26 -12.23
CA ILE A 137 -15.58 18.21 -11.47
C ILE A 137 -16.19 17.18 -12.41
N GLU A 138 -16.84 17.60 -13.49
CA GLU A 138 -17.41 16.72 -14.51
C GLU A 138 -16.32 15.85 -15.16
N TRP A 139 -15.19 16.44 -15.53
CA TRP A 139 -14.01 15.71 -16.01
C TRP A 139 -13.52 14.70 -14.97
N LEU A 140 -13.38 15.11 -13.71
CA LEU A 140 -12.93 14.23 -12.64
C LEU A 140 -13.87 13.02 -12.44
N LEU A 141 -15.18 13.25 -12.45
CA LEU A 141 -16.18 12.21 -12.21
C LEU A 141 -16.26 11.21 -13.37
N ASN A 142 -16.09 11.66 -14.61
CA ASN A 142 -16.21 10.83 -15.80
C ASN A 142 -14.90 10.11 -16.16
N GLU A 143 -13.76 10.81 -16.08
CA GLU A 143 -12.48 10.31 -16.60
C GLU A 143 -11.68 9.55 -15.54
N VAL A 144 -11.89 9.81 -14.24
CA VAL A 144 -11.14 9.11 -13.19
C VAL A 144 -11.78 7.75 -12.89
N PRO A 145 -11.05 6.64 -13.06
CA PRO A 145 -11.55 5.32 -12.69
C PRO A 145 -11.79 5.24 -11.18
N LEU A 146 -12.92 4.66 -10.79
CA LEU A 146 -13.29 4.48 -9.40
C LEU A 146 -12.24 3.69 -8.62
N SER A 147 -11.63 2.66 -9.21
CA SER A 147 -10.56 1.89 -8.57
C SER A 147 -9.35 2.76 -8.21
N LEU A 148 -8.94 3.65 -9.12
CA LEU A 148 -7.85 4.60 -8.86
C LEU A 148 -8.26 5.64 -7.80
N ALA A 149 -9.48 6.15 -7.87
CA ALA A 149 -10.03 7.09 -6.90
C ALA A 149 -10.16 6.50 -5.49
N LEU A 150 -10.26 5.18 -5.35
CA LEU A 150 -10.22 4.50 -4.05
C LEU A 150 -8.78 4.25 -3.59
N ILE A 151 -7.90 3.78 -4.47
CA ILE A 151 -6.52 3.40 -4.13
C ILE A 151 -5.64 4.60 -3.82
N ALA A 152 -5.58 5.60 -4.70
CA ALA A 152 -4.62 6.69 -4.59
C ALA A 152 -4.78 7.52 -3.29
N PRO A 153 -5.97 8.03 -2.94
CA PRO A 153 -6.11 8.81 -1.71
C PRO A 153 -5.99 7.94 -0.45
N SER A 154 -6.47 6.70 -0.45
CA SER A 154 -6.35 5.82 0.72
C SER A 154 -4.88 5.45 1.01
N ALA A 155 -4.12 5.09 -0.02
CA ALA A 155 -2.68 4.85 0.10
C ALA A 155 -1.95 6.12 0.57
N GLY A 156 -2.31 7.29 0.02
CA GLY A 156 -1.76 8.59 0.44
C GLY A 156 -1.98 8.88 1.91
N VAL A 157 -3.24 8.74 2.38
CA VAL A 157 -3.60 8.92 3.80
C VAL A 157 -2.82 7.94 4.67
N MET A 158 -2.76 6.66 4.31
CA MET A 158 -2.00 5.67 5.08
C MET A 158 -0.52 6.03 5.20
N MET A 159 0.13 6.41 4.09
CA MET A 159 1.54 6.80 4.11
C MET A 159 1.80 8.02 4.99
N ILE A 160 0.96 9.06 4.88
CA ILE A 160 1.06 10.26 5.70
C ILE A 160 0.85 9.91 7.18
N THR A 161 -0.22 9.18 7.50
CA THR A 161 -0.55 8.80 8.88
C THR A 161 0.53 7.94 9.51
N VAL A 162 1.09 6.96 8.80
CA VAL A 162 2.20 6.13 9.29
C VAL A 162 3.44 7.00 9.55
N THR A 163 3.79 7.87 8.60
CA THR A 163 4.98 8.73 8.72
C THR A 163 4.87 9.69 9.90
N VAL A 164 3.73 10.36 10.05
CA VAL A 164 3.47 11.30 11.15
C VAL A 164 3.44 10.56 12.49
N SER A 165 2.82 9.37 12.54
CA SER A 165 2.75 8.58 13.77
C SER A 165 4.14 8.08 14.19
N LEU A 166 4.97 7.65 13.24
CA LEU A 166 6.36 7.26 13.52
C LEU A 166 7.15 8.44 14.09
N ALA A 167 7.05 9.61 13.47
CA ALA A 167 7.70 10.83 13.96
C ALA A 167 7.23 11.19 15.38
N ALA A 168 5.93 11.11 15.65
CA ALA A 168 5.35 11.38 16.96
C ALA A 168 5.84 10.40 18.05
N VAL A 169 5.90 9.10 17.73
CA VAL A 169 6.41 8.08 18.67
C VAL A 169 7.90 8.30 18.94
N LEU A 170 8.71 8.58 17.92
CA LEU A 170 10.14 8.86 18.09
C LEU A 170 10.37 10.12 18.93
N PHE A 171 9.58 11.17 18.70
CA PHE A 171 9.64 12.39 19.51
C PHE A 171 9.31 12.12 20.98
N ARG A 172 8.22 11.38 21.25
CA ARG A 172 7.85 10.97 22.63
C ARG A 172 8.92 10.10 23.29
N PHE A 173 9.49 9.14 22.56
CA PHE A 173 10.59 8.32 23.06
C PHE A 173 11.79 9.17 23.48
N TYR A 174 12.16 10.13 22.64
CA TYR A 174 13.26 11.04 22.93
C TYR A 174 12.98 11.91 24.16
N GLN A 175 11.76 12.43 24.29
CA GLN A 175 11.32 13.22 25.45
C GLN A 175 11.47 12.42 26.75
N PHE A 176 10.93 11.19 26.82
CA PHE A 176 11.01 10.37 28.03
C PHE A 176 12.45 10.02 28.41
N LYS A 177 13.30 9.78 27.41
CA LYS A 177 14.71 9.46 27.64
C LYS A 177 15.52 10.67 28.16
N GLN A 178 15.13 11.90 27.82
CA GLN A 178 15.73 13.09 28.40
C GLN A 178 15.28 13.32 29.84
N THR A 179 13.99 13.13 30.12
CA THR A 179 13.46 13.28 31.49
C THR A 179 14.08 12.29 32.48
N ASP A 180 14.43 11.07 32.05
CA ASP A 180 15.07 10.07 32.92
C ASP A 180 16.57 10.31 33.20
N LYS A 181 17.21 11.22 32.48
CA LYS A 181 18.65 11.53 32.66
C LYS A 181 18.90 12.68 33.63
N ASN A 182 17.87 13.44 34.01
CA ASN A 182 17.92 14.51 34.99
C ASN A 182 17.36 14.03 36.32
#